data_AF-A0A9X1TYX9-F1
#
_entry.id   AF-A0A9X1TYX9-F1
#
_cell.length_a   1.000
_cell.length_b   1.000
_cell.length_c   1.000
_cell.angle_alpha   90.00
_cell.angle_beta   90.00
_cell.angle_gamma   90.00
#
_symmetry.space_group_name_H-M   'P 1'
#
loop_
_entity.id
_entity.type
_entity.pdbx_description
1 polymer ?
#
loop_
_entity_poly.entity_id
_entity_poly.type
_entity_poly.pdbx_seq_one_letter_code
_entity_poly.pdbx_strand_id
1 'polypeptide(L)'
;MSYLSGKFTEMIDYQFIGEIKKFKLDNFMPYMGWIGNKPHKIYTHKDPLSFFVYDESTDRLFEFELRDQDRLNKATIYDCLVNAYQTLPETQS
;
A
#
# COMPACT_ATOMS: atom_id res chain seq x y z
N MET A 1 39.91 5.14 -3.55
CA MET A 1 38.74 4.23 -3.55
C MET A 1 37.62 4.95 -2.84
N SER A 2 36.78 5.65 -3.59
CA SER A 2 35.78 6.56 -3.04
C SER A 2 34.58 5.78 -2.50
N TYR A 3 34.27 6.02 -1.24
CA TYR A 3 33.04 5.60 -0.59
C TYR A 3 31.86 6.34 -1.23
N LEU A 4 31.04 5.63 -2.00
CA LEU A 4 29.66 6.02 -2.22
C LEU A 4 28.81 4.83 -1.78
N SER A 5 28.62 4.75 -0.46
CA SER A 5 27.53 4.01 0.16
C SER A 5 26.27 4.36 -0.62
N GLY A 6 25.70 3.36 -1.29
CA GLY A 6 24.52 3.52 -2.12
C GLY A 6 23.49 4.33 -1.36
N LYS A 7 22.96 5.37 -2.00
CA LYS A 7 21.65 5.88 -1.63
C LYS A 7 20.74 4.66 -1.71
N PHE A 8 20.37 4.10 -0.55
CA PHE A 8 19.14 3.33 -0.44
C PHE A 8 18.05 4.33 -0.79
N THR A 9 17.82 4.52 -2.09
CA THR A 9 16.53 4.98 -2.58
C THR A 9 15.60 3.92 -2.02
N GLU A 10 14.85 4.24 -0.97
CA GLU A 10 13.75 3.41 -0.51
C GLU A 10 12.91 3.14 -1.76
N MET A 11 13.14 1.98 -2.37
CA MET A 11 12.38 1.53 -3.50
C MET A 11 11.02 1.27 -2.90
N ILE A 12 10.12 2.23 -3.08
CA ILE A 12 8.72 2.00 -2.78
C ILE A 12 8.31 0.88 -3.72
N ASP A 13 8.26 -0.34 -3.17
CA ASP A 13 7.96 -1.56 -3.93
C ASP A 13 6.53 -1.49 -4.53
N TYR A 14 5.72 -0.56 -4.00
CA TYR A 14 4.35 -0.28 -4.41
C TYR A 14 4.23 1.06 -5.12
N GLN A 15 3.59 1.05 -6.28
CA GLN A 15 3.23 2.24 -7.02
C GLN A 15 1.80 2.65 -6.69
N PHE A 16 1.60 3.90 -6.30
CA PHE A 16 0.27 4.47 -6.21
C PHE A 16 -0.38 4.56 -7.59
N ILE A 17 -1.57 3.99 -7.71
CA ILE A 17 -2.37 4.01 -8.94
C ILE A 17 -3.38 5.14 -8.88
N GLY A 18 -4.14 5.25 -7.79
CA GLY A 18 -5.18 6.25 -7.65
C GLY A 18 -6.08 6.04 -6.44
N GLU A 19 -6.94 7.02 -6.18
CA GLU A 19 -8.02 6.90 -5.21
C GLU A 19 -9.28 6.34 -5.87
N ILE A 20 -9.88 5.32 -5.26
CA ILE A 20 -11.13 4.73 -5.70
C ILE A 20 -12.30 5.48 -5.06
N LYS A 21 -12.95 6.35 -5.85
CA LYS A 21 -14.07 7.19 -5.37
C LYS A 21 -15.38 6.44 -5.14
N LYS A 22 -15.54 5.25 -5.72
CA LYS A 22 -16.74 4.42 -5.61
C LYS A 22 -16.34 2.98 -5.38
N PHE A 23 -16.39 2.54 -4.12
CA PHE A 23 -16.04 1.19 -3.73
C PHE A 23 -17.12 0.58 -2.82
N LYS A 24 -17.13 -0.75 -2.76
CA LYS A 24 -17.85 -1.52 -1.73
C LYS A 24 -16.84 -2.49 -1.15
N LEU A 25 -16.58 -2.41 0.16
CA LEU A 25 -15.58 -3.27 0.82
C LEU A 25 -15.88 -4.76 0.64
N ASP A 26 -17.15 -5.15 0.51
CA ASP A 26 -17.58 -6.53 0.21
C ASP A 26 -17.02 -7.09 -1.10
N ASN A 27 -16.60 -6.22 -2.03
CA ASN A 27 -15.97 -6.63 -3.27
C ASN A 27 -14.48 -6.94 -3.11
N PHE A 28 -13.89 -6.65 -1.95
CA PHE A 28 -12.46 -6.82 -1.70
C PHE A 28 -12.22 -7.86 -0.61
N MET A 29 -11.07 -8.52 -0.69
CA MET A 29 -10.65 -9.51 0.28
C MET A 29 -9.64 -8.88 1.24
N PRO A 30 -9.82 -8.99 2.56
CA PRO A 30 -8.82 -8.49 3.51
C PRO A 30 -7.51 -9.28 3.31
N TYR A 31 -6.40 -8.56 3.06
CA TYR A 31 -5.11 -9.16 2.75
C TYR A 31 -4.41 -9.72 4.00
N MET A 32 -4.47 -8.97 5.10
CA MET A 32 -4.09 -9.45 6.42
C MET A 32 -5.33 -9.42 7.31
N GLY A 33 -5.69 -10.57 7.89
CA GLY A 33 -6.75 -10.65 8.90
C GLY A 33 -6.43 -9.68 10.04
N TRP A 34 -7.45 -8.97 10.53
CA TRP A 34 -7.34 -7.90 11.55
C TRP A 34 -6.19 -8.09 12.56
N ILE A 35 -5.04 -7.48 12.30
CA ILE A 35 -3.95 -7.40 13.28
C ILE A 35 -4.09 -6.05 14.00
N GLY A 36 -5.09 -5.96 14.87
CA GLY A 36 -5.26 -4.87 15.82
C GLY A 36 -6.02 -3.63 15.32
N ASN A 37 -6.06 -2.60 16.18
CA ASN A 37 -6.76 -1.33 15.99
C ASN A 37 -5.94 -0.36 15.11
N LYS A 38 -5.42 -0.85 13.97
CA LYS A 38 -4.64 -0.03 13.06
C LYS A 38 -5.58 0.80 12.18
N PRO A 39 -5.31 2.10 11.95
CA PRO A 39 -6.21 2.99 11.22
C PRO A 39 -6.30 2.70 9.71
N HIS A 40 -5.33 1.95 9.16
CA HIS A 40 -5.27 1.59 7.75
C HIS A 40 -5.47 0.08 7.59
N LYS A 41 -6.45 -0.30 6.77
CA LYS A 41 -6.74 -1.69 6.45
C LYS A 41 -6.28 -1.99 5.04
N ILE A 42 -5.67 -3.16 4.84
CA ILE A 42 -5.17 -3.57 3.53
C ILE A 42 -6.08 -4.64 2.97
N TYR A 43 -6.56 -4.38 1.78
CA TYR A 43 -7.37 -5.27 0.99
C TYR A 43 -6.63 -5.66 -0.29
N THR A 44 -7.10 -6.72 -0.91
CA THR A 44 -6.66 -7.20 -2.22
C THR A 44 -7.89 -7.62 -3.02
N HIS A 45 -7.71 -7.85 -4.31
CA HIS A 45 -8.76 -8.37 -5.18
C HIS A 45 -8.28 -9.69 -5.83
N LYS A 46 -8.91 -10.11 -6.93
CA LYS A 46 -8.50 -11.29 -7.70
C LYS A 46 -7.10 -11.18 -8.30
N ASP A 47 -6.59 -9.96 -8.47
CA ASP A 47 -5.23 -9.72 -8.94
C ASP A 47 -4.25 -9.79 -7.75
N PRO A 48 -3.26 -10.70 -7.75
CA PRO A 48 -2.28 -10.82 -6.67
C PRO A 48 -1.33 -9.62 -6.53
N LEU A 49 -1.32 -8.69 -7.49
CA LEU A 49 -0.43 -7.52 -7.52
C LEU A 49 -1.10 -6.23 -7.07
N SER A 50 -2.42 -6.19 -7.08
CA SER A 50 -3.21 -5.02 -6.71
C SER A 50 -3.58 -5.09 -5.23
N PHE A 51 -3.18 -4.05 -4.51
CA PHE A 51 -3.44 -3.85 -3.10
C PHE A 51 -4.21 -2.56 -2.90
N PHE A 52 -5.08 -2.55 -1.91
CA PHE A 52 -5.92 -1.41 -1.60
C PHE A 52 -5.73 -1.03 -0.14
N VAL A 53 -5.34 0.21 0.11
CA VAL A 53 -5.25 0.77 1.46
C VAL A 53 -6.54 1.53 1.74
N TYR A 54 -7.32 1.02 2.68
CA TYR A 54 -8.51 1.67 3.20
C TYR A 54 -8.16 2.46 4.46
N ASP A 55 -8.44 3.75 4.43
CA ASP A 55 -8.36 4.63 5.59
C ASP A 55 -9.74 4.73 6.23
N GLU A 56 -9.90 4.14 7.41
CA GLU A 56 -11.17 4.12 8.13
C GLU A 56 -11.57 5.50 8.67
N SER A 57 -10.59 6.39 8.89
CA SER A 57 -10.84 7.70 9.47
C SER A 57 -11.46 8.67 8.47
N THR A 58 -11.14 8.50 7.19
CA THR A 58 -11.62 9.35 6.10
C THR A 58 -12.59 8.64 5.15
N ASP A 59 -12.81 7.34 5.34
CA ASP A 59 -13.60 6.46 4.45
C ASP A 59 -13.11 6.50 3.00
N ARG A 60 -11.79 6.47 2.81
CA ARG A 60 -11.13 6.55 1.50
C ARG A 60 -10.37 5.28 1.18
N LEU A 61 -10.38 4.90 -0.09
CA LEU A 61 -9.69 3.71 -0.59
C LEU A 61 -8.68 4.11 -1.66
N PHE A 62 -7.44 3.66 -1.49
CA PHE A 62 -6.33 3.96 -2.39
C PHE A 62 -5.78 2.68 -2.98
N GLU A 63 -5.63 2.64 -4.30
CA GLU A 63 -5.09 1.50 -5.02
C GLU A 63 -3.58 1.65 -5.23
N PHE A 64 -2.88 0.55 -5.00
CA PHE A 64 -1.46 0.39 -5.17
C PHE A 64 -1.16 -0.89 -5.96
N GLU A 65 -0.17 -0.83 -6.83
CA GLU A 65 0.30 -1.98 -7.60
C GLU A 65 1.74 -2.30 -7.21
N LEU A 66 2.04 -3.58 -7.02
CA LEU A 66 3.39 -4.05 -6.78
C LEU A 66 4.22 -3.92 -8.07
N ARG A 67 5.33 -3.17 -8.02
CA ARG A 67 6.22 -2.97 -9.17
C ARG A 67 7.06 -4.19 -9.52
N ASP A 68 7.39 -5.00 -8.52
CA ASP A 68 8.29 -6.15 -8.65
C ASP A 68 7.73 -7.36 -7.91
N GLN A 69 7.26 -8.35 -8.67
CA GLN A 69 6.64 -9.57 -8.13
C GLN A 69 7.62 -10.43 -7.33
N ASP A 70 8.92 -10.37 -7.64
CA ASP A 70 9.96 -11.18 -6.99
C ASP A 70 10.30 -10.66 -5.59
N ARG A 71 9.82 -9.47 -5.23
CA ARG A 71 10.00 -8.84 -3.91
C ARG A 71 8.83 -9.01 -2.96
N LEU A 72 7.88 -9.89 -3.27
CA LEU A 72 6.70 -10.12 -2.45
C LEU A 72 7.04 -10.77 -1.09
N ASN A 73 7.57 -9.99 -0.14
CA ASN A 73 7.76 -10.43 1.23
C ASN A 73 6.50 -10.13 2.05
N LYS A 74 5.62 -11.14 2.17
CA LYS A 74 4.34 -11.04 2.89
C LYS A 74 4.47 -10.42 4.29
N ALA A 75 5.58 -10.61 4.98
CA ALA A 75 5.79 -10.08 6.32
C ALA A 75 5.89 -8.54 6.36
N THR A 76 6.31 -7.90 5.27
CA THR A 76 6.59 -6.46 5.22
C THR A 76 5.61 -5.67 4.35
N ILE A 77 4.69 -6.34 3.65
CA ILE A 77 3.70 -5.71 2.76
C ILE A 77 2.91 -4.61 3.45
N TYR A 78 2.50 -4.87 4.70
CA TYR A 78 1.74 -3.89 5.47
C TYR A 78 2.53 -2.59 5.67
N ASP A 79 3.75 -2.69 6.18
CA ASP A 79 4.57 -1.52 6.48
C ASP A 79 4.97 -0.79 5.19
N CYS A 80 5.27 -1.52 4.11
CA CYS A 80 5.58 -0.93 2.81
C CYS A 80 4.40 -0.15 2.21
N LEU A 81 3.18 -0.70 2.23
CA LEU A 81 1.99 -0.03 1.69
C LEU A 81 1.57 1.17 2.54
N VAL A 82 1.64 1.06 3.87
CA VAL A 82 1.33 2.19 4.76
C VAL A 82 2.36 3.29 4.61
N ASN A 83 3.66 2.96 4.50
CA ASN A 83 4.68 3.95 4.20
C ASN A 83 4.42 4.61 2.84
N ALA A 84 4.11 3.82 1.80
CA ALA A 84 3.77 4.35 0.48
C ALA A 84 2.58 5.33 0.55
N TYR A 85 1.53 4.97 1.31
CA TYR A 85 0.39 5.84 1.57
C TYR A 85 0.78 7.13 2.31
N GLN A 86 1.58 7.05 3.37
CA GLN A 86 2.05 8.21 4.13
C GLN A 86 2.99 9.12 3.33
N THR A 87 3.70 8.57 2.34
CA THR A 87 4.56 9.34 1.44
C THR A 87 3.81 10.01 0.30
N LEU A 88 2.51 9.71 0.13
CA LEU A 88 1.70 10.47 -0.82
C LEU A 88 1.73 11.93 -0.36
N PRO A 89 2.18 12.88 -1.22
CA PRO A 89 2.05 14.28 -0.89
C PRO A 89 0.58 14.50 -0.58
N GLU A 90 0.25 15.09 0.58
CA GLU A 90 -1.12 15.37 1.00
C GLU A 90 -1.85 15.94 -0.21
N THR A 91 -2.66 15.10 -0.88
CA THR A 91 -3.35 15.53 -2.08
C THR A 91 -4.30 16.58 -1.59
N GLN A 92 -3.90 17.82 -1.87
CA GLN A 92 -4.40 19.06 -1.33
C GLN A 92 -5.92 19.03 -1.32
N SER A 93 -6.46 19.26 -0.12
CA SER A 93 -7.87 19.62 0.08
C SER A 93 -8.25 20.82 -0.78
#